data_AF-A0A7J7JF02-F1
#
_entry.id   AF-A0A7J7JF02-F1
#
_cell.length_a   1.000
_cell.length_b   1.000
_cell.length_c   1.000
_cell.angle_alpha   90.00
_cell.angle_beta   90.00
_cell.angle_gamma   90.00
#
_symmetry.space_group_name_H-M   'P 1'
#
loop_
_entity.id
_entity.type
_entity.pdbx_description
1 polymer ?
#
loop_
_entity_poly.entity_id
_entity_poly.type
_entity_poly.pdbx_seq_one_letter_code
_entity_poly.pdbx_strand_id
1 'polypeptide(L)'
;MMVDEANGNAKNIIKMMEGITEKITPYGSYMQIRISAMFTSHLLKSLSLLSDEVREKVIYSSAEYMRTHNPDTLRWLAETPGASGIIPELLSGLILLGEVGQKAVTTNTVLMVDAEYTNTNPALTALAMALSLVCNRTEAVVWNTTQCYLKKSFEALQWEFNFAEKNNLHYGANLKFFSTDNLVGKGAYMVAEENEAKTQGNPCPVHDGIQATHNSYNSTANWLLQKIRDNSNQGRQIRFVLASHNQDSIKQAVER
;
A
#
# COMPACT_ATOMS: atom_id res chain seq x y z
N MET A 1 19.79 -6.57 2.55
CA MET A 1 19.49 -5.78 3.75
C MET A 1 19.82 -6.64 4.96
N MET A 2 20.60 -6.11 5.90
CA MET A 2 20.92 -6.83 7.14
C MET A 2 19.78 -6.64 8.15
N VAL A 3 19.54 -7.61 9.03
CA VAL A 3 18.48 -7.55 10.06
C VAL A 3 18.61 -6.30 10.93
N ASP A 4 19.84 -5.86 11.22
CA ASP A 4 20.11 -4.64 12.00
C ASP A 4 19.64 -3.36 11.32
N GLU A 5 19.70 -3.30 9.98
CA GLU A 5 19.26 -2.15 9.19
C GLU A 5 17.72 -2.04 9.22
N ALA A 6 17.02 -3.16 9.04
CA ALA A 6 15.56 -3.22 9.13
C ALA A 6 15.06 -2.79 10.53
N ASN A 7 15.71 -3.29 11.58
CA ASN A 7 15.45 -2.90 12.97
C ASN A 7 15.69 -1.40 13.19
N GLY A 8 16.79 -0.86 12.66
CA GLY A 8 17.10 0.56 12.74
C GLY A 8 16.04 1.43 12.07
N ASN A 9 15.61 1.03 10.87
CA ASN A 9 14.56 1.73 10.11
C ASN A 9 13.23 1.75 10.86
N ALA A 10 12.78 0.60 11.37
CA ALA A 10 11.53 0.52 12.14
C ALA A 10 11.56 1.37 13.41
N LYS A 11 12.68 1.32 14.16
CA LYS A 11 12.87 2.16 15.36
C LYS A 11 12.84 3.65 15.04
N ASN A 12 13.46 4.06 13.93
CA ASN A 12 13.44 5.46 13.49
C ASN A 12 12.02 5.91 13.13
N ILE A 13 11.25 5.09 12.41
CA ILE A 13 9.85 5.35 12.08
C ILE A 13 9.00 5.52 13.36
N ILE A 14 9.16 4.61 14.32
CA ILE A 14 8.47 4.68 15.62
C ILE A 14 8.83 5.96 16.37
N LYS A 15 10.13 6.28 16.47
CA LYS A 15 10.61 7.50 17.13
C LYS A 15 10.08 8.77 16.47
N MET A 16 9.97 8.79 15.13
CA MET A 16 9.37 9.90 14.41
C MET A 16 7.90 10.08 14.80
N MET A 17 7.13 9.00 14.90
CA MET A 17 5.72 9.06 15.33
C MET A 17 5.59 9.53 16.78
N GLU A 18 6.49 9.14 17.68
CA GLU A 18 6.51 9.61 19.07
C GLU A 18 6.81 11.11 19.18
N GLY A 19 7.56 11.66 18.25
CA GLY A 19 7.80 13.10 18.14
C GLY A 19 6.59 13.91 17.67
N ILE A 20 5.54 13.26 17.18
CA ILE A 20 4.29 13.92 16.77
C ILE A 20 3.46 14.17 18.04
N THR A 21 3.75 15.26 18.73
CA THR A 21 3.14 15.58 20.04
C THR A 21 1.81 16.34 19.93
N GLU A 22 1.50 16.91 18.76
CA GLU A 22 0.27 17.66 18.53
C GLU A 22 -0.55 17.05 17.40
N LYS A 23 -1.88 17.04 17.55
CA LYS A 23 -2.79 16.74 16.45
C LYS A 23 -2.68 17.86 15.42
N ILE A 24 -1.88 17.63 14.38
CA ILE A 24 -1.66 18.60 13.29
C ILE A 24 -2.96 18.85 12.51
N THR A 25 -3.85 17.85 12.46
CA THR A 25 -5.17 17.99 11.84
C THR A 25 -6.26 17.36 12.73
N PRO A 26 -7.55 17.71 12.52
CA PRO A 26 -8.68 17.02 13.17
C PRO A 26 -8.70 15.50 12.91
N TYR A 27 -7.99 15.04 11.88
CA TYR A 27 -7.97 13.67 11.38
C TYR A 27 -6.68 12.92 11.74
N GLY A 28 -5.81 13.51 12.56
CA GLY A 28 -4.51 12.96 12.93
C GLY A 28 -3.37 13.48 12.07
N SER A 29 -2.21 12.84 12.21
CA SER A 29 -1.01 13.14 11.44
C SER A 29 -0.83 12.11 10.34
N TYR A 30 -0.15 12.48 9.27
CA TYR A 30 0.11 11.58 8.14
C TYR A 30 1.60 11.30 8.05
N MET A 31 1.97 10.04 7.87
CA MET A 31 3.35 9.63 7.68
C MET A 31 3.45 8.69 6.48
N GLN A 32 4.33 9.02 5.54
CA GLN A 32 4.67 8.10 4.46
C GLN A 32 5.71 7.09 4.94
N ILE A 33 5.49 5.82 4.66
CA ILE A 33 6.42 4.74 5.00
C ILE A 33 6.71 3.88 3.77
N ARG A 34 7.92 3.31 3.72
CA ARG A 34 8.30 2.29 2.75
C ARG A 34 8.42 0.96 3.46
N ILE A 35 7.53 0.02 3.12
CA ILE A 35 7.59 -1.33 3.70
C ILE A 35 8.89 -2.03 3.30
N SER A 36 9.45 -1.75 2.11
CA SER A 36 10.76 -2.28 1.71
C SER A 36 11.92 -1.92 2.62
N ALA A 37 11.78 -0.92 3.50
CA ALA A 37 12.79 -0.61 4.51
C ALA A 37 12.85 -1.65 5.66
N MET A 38 11.87 -2.56 5.75
CA MET A 38 11.75 -3.59 6.79
C MET A 38 11.85 -5.02 6.25
N PHE A 39 11.86 -5.22 4.93
CA PHE A 39 11.92 -6.54 4.29
C PHE A 39 12.96 -6.58 3.17
N THR A 40 13.60 -7.72 2.93
CA THR A 40 14.57 -7.82 1.83
C THR A 40 13.87 -7.85 0.48
N SER A 41 14.59 -7.39 -0.54
CA SER A 41 14.12 -7.46 -1.92
C SER A 41 13.86 -8.89 -2.39
N HIS A 42 14.57 -9.89 -1.87
CA HIS A 42 14.32 -11.30 -2.21
C HIS A 42 12.95 -11.74 -1.72
N LEU A 43 12.65 -11.51 -0.44
CA LEU A 43 11.34 -11.84 0.14
C LEU A 43 10.21 -11.14 -0.61
N LEU A 44 10.33 -9.84 -0.87
CA LEU A 44 9.27 -9.08 -1.52
C LEU A 44 9.02 -9.54 -2.97
N LYS A 45 10.08 -9.90 -3.70
CA LYS A 45 9.94 -10.49 -5.04
C LYS A 45 9.27 -11.86 -4.98
N SER A 46 9.68 -12.72 -4.05
CA SER A 46 9.08 -14.05 -3.89
C SER A 46 7.60 -13.96 -3.53
N LEU A 47 7.22 -13.08 -2.61
CA LEU A 47 5.81 -12.82 -2.29
C LEU A 47 5.02 -12.24 -3.47
N SER A 48 5.66 -11.41 -4.30
CA SER A 48 5.01 -10.79 -5.45
C SER A 48 4.71 -11.78 -6.58
N LEU A 49 5.47 -12.86 -6.67
CA LEU A 49 5.27 -13.94 -7.66
C LEU A 49 4.18 -14.95 -7.28
N LEU A 50 3.67 -14.90 -6.04
CA LEU A 50 2.60 -15.78 -5.59
C LEU A 50 1.29 -15.49 -6.34
N SER A 51 0.48 -16.53 -6.54
CA SER A 51 -0.88 -16.36 -7.09
C SER A 51 -1.75 -15.52 -6.15
N ASP A 52 -2.80 -14.91 -6.68
CA ASP A 52 -3.67 -14.04 -5.87
C ASP A 52 -4.35 -14.79 -4.72
N GLU A 53 -4.74 -16.06 -4.93
CA GLU A 53 -5.31 -16.91 -3.87
C GLU A 53 -4.30 -17.14 -2.73
N VAL A 54 -3.05 -17.46 -3.08
CA VAL A 54 -1.99 -17.67 -2.09
C VAL A 54 -1.64 -16.36 -1.39
N ARG A 55 -1.59 -15.26 -2.13
CA ARG A 55 -1.31 -13.93 -1.58
C ARG A 55 -2.39 -13.50 -0.59
N GLU A 56 -3.68 -13.76 -0.87
CA GLU A 56 -4.76 -13.51 0.08
C GLU A 56 -4.60 -14.35 1.37
N LYS A 57 -4.19 -15.62 1.26
CA LYS A 57 -3.85 -16.44 2.46
C LYS A 57 -2.68 -15.86 3.25
N VAL A 58 -1.63 -15.36 2.57
CA VAL A 58 -0.51 -14.67 3.23
C VAL A 58 -1.02 -13.47 4.03
N ILE A 59 -1.93 -12.66 3.47
CA ILE A 59 -2.50 -11.49 4.15
C ILE A 59 -3.14 -11.87 5.49
N TYR A 60 -4.01 -12.88 5.48
CA TYR A 60 -4.70 -13.35 6.68
C TYR A 60 -3.74 -13.96 7.71
N SER A 61 -2.82 -14.83 7.26
CA SER A 61 -1.83 -15.46 8.13
C SER A 61 -0.86 -14.44 8.75
N SER A 62 -0.41 -13.46 7.97
CA SER A 62 0.46 -12.38 8.45
C SER A 62 -0.26 -11.50 9.48
N ALA A 63 -1.54 -11.16 9.25
CA ALA A 63 -2.33 -10.41 10.23
C ALA A 63 -2.50 -11.19 11.53
N GLU A 64 -2.74 -12.50 11.46
CA GLU A 64 -2.86 -13.34 12.64
C GLU A 64 -1.53 -13.50 13.38
N TYR A 65 -0.42 -13.63 12.66
CA TYR A 65 0.91 -13.61 13.25
C TYR A 65 1.18 -12.30 14.00
N MET A 66 0.85 -11.14 13.42
CA MET A 66 1.02 -9.84 14.10
C MET A 66 0.21 -9.71 15.39
N ARG A 67 -0.93 -10.42 15.52
CA ARG A 67 -1.74 -10.41 16.74
C ARG A 67 -1.25 -11.39 17.80
N THR A 68 -0.78 -12.56 17.37
CA THR A 68 -0.56 -13.71 18.28
C THR A 68 0.91 -14.03 18.50
N HIS A 69 1.78 -13.55 17.62
CA HIS A 69 3.18 -13.98 17.47
C HIS A 69 3.35 -15.50 17.33
N ASN A 70 2.30 -16.24 16.93
CA ASN A 70 2.37 -17.68 16.71
C ASN A 70 2.96 -18.00 15.32
N PRO A 71 4.18 -18.54 15.21
CA PRO A 71 4.81 -18.81 13.91
C PRO A 71 4.09 -19.89 13.09
N ASP A 72 3.26 -20.74 13.71
CA ASP A 72 2.51 -21.78 13.01
C ASP A 72 1.50 -21.20 12.01
N THR A 73 1.06 -19.95 12.19
CA THR A 73 0.15 -19.24 11.28
C THR A 73 0.65 -19.15 9.83
N LEU A 74 1.98 -19.20 9.63
CA LEU A 74 2.64 -19.09 8.32
C LEU A 74 3.39 -20.38 7.92
N ARG A 75 3.29 -21.46 8.70
CA ARG A 75 4.03 -22.70 8.44
C ARG A 75 3.69 -23.34 7.10
N TRP A 76 2.43 -23.21 6.67
CA TRP A 76 1.95 -23.71 5.37
C TRP A 76 2.71 -23.09 4.18
N LEU A 77 3.31 -21.91 4.35
CA LEU A 77 4.07 -21.25 3.29
C LEU A 77 5.34 -22.04 2.90
N ALA A 78 5.85 -22.90 3.79
CA ALA A 78 7.00 -23.76 3.52
C ALA A 78 6.73 -24.76 2.38
N GLU A 79 5.48 -25.14 2.20
CA GLU A 79 5.02 -26.09 1.17
C GLU A 79 4.62 -25.38 -0.12
N THR A 80 4.64 -24.05 -0.15
CA THR A 80 4.26 -23.24 -1.30
C THR A 80 5.43 -23.10 -2.27
N PRO A 81 5.31 -23.52 -3.54
CA PRO A 81 6.36 -23.36 -4.54
C PRO A 81 6.78 -21.88 -4.67
N GLY A 82 8.09 -21.62 -4.65
CA GLY A 82 8.64 -20.27 -4.76
C GLY A 82 8.64 -19.45 -3.46
N ALA A 83 8.06 -19.96 -2.37
CA ALA A 83 8.09 -19.33 -1.05
C ALA A 83 8.91 -20.11 -0.01
N SER A 84 9.61 -21.18 -0.43
CA SER A 84 10.51 -21.90 0.46
C SER A 84 11.64 -20.98 0.92
N GLY A 85 11.83 -20.85 2.24
CA GLY A 85 12.95 -20.13 2.84
C GLY A 85 12.71 -18.66 3.18
N ILE A 86 11.56 -18.07 2.83
CA ILE A 86 11.26 -16.66 3.19
C ILE A 86 10.61 -16.51 4.58
N ILE A 87 10.16 -17.60 5.20
CA ILE A 87 9.41 -17.56 6.46
C ILE A 87 10.16 -16.86 7.60
N PRO A 88 11.43 -17.20 7.94
CA PRO A 88 12.10 -16.56 9.07
C PRO A 88 12.22 -15.04 8.93
N GLU A 89 12.48 -14.59 7.70
CA GLU A 89 12.58 -13.17 7.37
C GLU A 89 11.19 -12.50 7.40
N LEU A 90 10.16 -13.16 6.88
CA LEU A 90 8.78 -12.69 6.93
C LEU A 90 8.32 -12.48 8.37
N LEU A 91 8.54 -13.48 9.24
CA LEU A 91 8.18 -13.38 10.65
C LEU A 91 8.90 -12.21 11.33
N SER A 92 10.21 -12.07 11.10
CA SER A 92 10.99 -10.97 11.67
C SER A 92 10.49 -9.60 11.23
N GLY A 93 10.22 -9.43 9.93
CA GLY A 93 9.69 -8.17 9.40
C GLY A 93 8.25 -7.88 9.84
N LEU A 94 7.41 -8.90 10.02
CA LEU A 94 6.04 -8.73 10.51
C LEU A 94 5.99 -8.28 11.98
N ILE A 95 6.94 -8.69 12.82
CA ILE A 95 7.07 -8.13 14.18
C ILE A 95 7.25 -6.61 14.09
N LEU A 96 8.22 -6.17 13.29
CA LEU A 96 8.53 -4.74 13.12
C LEU A 96 7.35 -3.96 12.51
N LEU A 97 6.72 -4.52 11.48
CA LEU A 97 5.57 -3.91 10.82
C LEU A 97 4.38 -3.77 11.78
N GLY A 98 4.12 -4.81 12.59
CA GLY A 98 3.08 -4.80 13.63
C GLY A 98 3.34 -3.74 14.70
N GLU A 99 4.58 -3.61 15.18
CA GLU A 99 4.98 -2.56 16.13
C GLU A 99 4.79 -1.15 15.56
N VAL A 100 5.18 -0.94 14.29
CA VAL A 100 4.94 0.33 13.57
C VAL A 100 3.44 0.62 13.47
N GLY A 101 2.63 -0.36 13.09
CA GLY A 101 1.16 -0.19 13.02
C GLY A 101 0.53 0.11 14.37
N GLN A 102 0.94 -0.59 15.42
CA GLN A 102 0.45 -0.34 16.77
C GLN A 102 0.81 1.06 17.25
N LYS A 103 2.04 1.51 16.98
CA LYS A 103 2.46 2.89 17.29
C LYS A 103 1.61 3.91 16.54
N ALA A 104 1.33 3.68 15.26
CA ALA A 104 0.50 4.55 14.44
C ALA A 104 -0.92 4.70 15.03
N VAL A 105 -1.54 3.60 15.46
CA VAL A 105 -2.85 3.63 16.15
C VAL A 105 -2.76 4.46 17.43
N THR A 106 -1.77 4.23 18.29
CA THR A 106 -1.67 4.94 19.59
C THR A 106 -1.35 6.43 19.46
N THR A 107 -0.68 6.82 18.37
CA THR A 107 -0.31 8.22 18.09
C THR A 107 -1.33 8.92 17.17
N ASN A 108 -2.40 8.23 16.77
CA ASN A 108 -3.38 8.73 15.81
C ASN A 108 -2.70 9.22 14.51
N THR A 109 -1.78 8.40 13.99
CA THR A 109 -1.03 8.65 12.76
C THR A 109 -1.52 7.73 11.65
N VAL A 110 -1.89 8.30 10.52
CA VAL A 110 -2.17 7.57 9.27
C VAL A 110 -0.87 7.19 8.59
N LEU A 111 -0.68 5.89 8.35
CA LEU A 111 0.42 5.33 7.59
C LEU A 111 0.05 5.26 6.10
N MET A 112 0.71 6.08 5.29
CA MET A 112 0.61 6.02 3.83
C MET A 112 1.76 5.15 3.30
N VAL A 113 1.44 3.91 2.94
CA VAL A 113 2.39 2.96 2.36
C VAL A 113 2.72 3.42 0.95
N ASP A 114 3.99 3.74 0.70
CA ASP A 114 4.49 4.11 -0.61
C ASP A 114 4.45 2.89 -1.55
N ALA A 115 3.97 3.13 -2.77
CA ALA A 115 4.15 2.21 -3.87
C ALA A 115 5.52 2.45 -4.52
N GLU A 116 6.17 1.35 -4.90
CA GLU A 116 7.52 1.28 -5.44
C GLU A 116 7.45 0.74 -6.88
N TYR A 117 8.17 -0.35 -7.18
CA TYR A 117 8.23 -0.99 -8.49
C TYR A 117 7.09 -2.00 -8.71
N THR A 118 6.63 -2.16 -9.94
CA THR A 118 5.51 -3.06 -10.29
C THR A 118 5.77 -4.52 -9.91
N ASN A 119 7.03 -4.96 -9.96
CA ASN A 119 7.45 -6.31 -9.56
C ASN A 119 7.50 -6.55 -8.04
N THR A 120 7.34 -5.50 -7.23
CA THR A 120 7.43 -5.53 -5.76
C THR A 120 6.10 -5.11 -5.11
N ASN A 121 5.35 -4.23 -5.78
CA ASN A 121 4.06 -3.70 -5.30
C ASN A 121 3.05 -4.76 -4.87
N PRO A 122 2.93 -5.96 -5.50
CA PRO A 122 2.00 -6.98 -5.01
C PRO A 122 2.32 -7.44 -3.58
N ALA A 123 3.60 -7.61 -3.23
CA ALA A 123 3.99 -7.95 -1.85
C ALA A 123 3.78 -6.78 -0.87
N LEU A 124 4.11 -5.56 -1.27
CA LEU A 124 3.88 -4.36 -0.44
C LEU A 124 2.39 -4.20 -0.13
N THR A 125 1.55 -4.38 -1.14
CA THR A 125 0.08 -4.36 -1.02
C THR A 125 -0.37 -5.44 -0.04
N ALA A 126 0.10 -6.68 -0.19
CA ALA A 126 -0.26 -7.77 0.72
C ALA A 126 0.12 -7.46 2.18
N LEU A 127 1.35 -6.99 2.42
CA LEU A 127 1.80 -6.64 3.77
C LEU A 127 1.01 -5.47 4.37
N ALA A 128 0.68 -4.46 3.55
CA ALA A 128 -0.17 -3.35 3.99
C ALA A 128 -1.62 -3.78 4.28
N MET A 129 -2.20 -4.66 3.46
CA MET A 129 -3.53 -5.22 3.71
C MET A 129 -3.53 -6.08 4.98
N ALA A 130 -2.45 -6.83 5.23
CA ALA A 130 -2.30 -7.58 6.49
C ALA A 130 -2.27 -6.63 7.70
N LEU A 131 -1.54 -5.51 7.58
CA LEU A 131 -1.52 -4.49 8.63
C LEU A 131 -2.89 -3.82 8.79
N SER A 132 -3.62 -3.59 7.71
CA SER A 132 -4.98 -3.02 7.75
C SER A 132 -5.97 -3.91 8.51
N LEU A 133 -5.84 -5.25 8.42
CA LEU A 133 -6.66 -6.18 9.20
C LEU A 133 -6.46 -6.01 10.72
N VAL A 134 -5.29 -5.52 11.12
CA VAL A 134 -4.92 -5.27 12.52
C VAL A 134 -5.33 -3.84 12.93
N CYS A 135 -5.00 -2.84 12.12
CA CYS A 135 -5.08 -1.44 12.51
C CYS A 135 -6.36 -0.71 12.05
N ASN A 136 -7.04 -1.14 10.98
CA ASN A 136 -8.14 -0.37 10.38
C ASN A 136 -9.53 -0.75 10.92
N ARG A 137 -9.63 -1.11 12.21
CA ARG A 137 -10.88 -1.58 12.83
C ARG A 137 -11.82 -0.46 13.24
N THR A 138 -11.28 0.69 13.62
CA THR A 138 -12.05 1.85 14.11
C THR A 138 -11.93 3.06 13.19
N GLU A 139 -10.79 3.19 12.50
CA GLU A 139 -10.49 4.27 11.57
C GLU A 139 -9.60 3.75 10.44
N ALA A 140 -9.51 4.47 9.33
CA ALA A 140 -8.59 4.15 8.25
C ALA A 140 -7.18 4.60 8.64
N VAL A 141 -6.36 3.70 9.19
CA VAL A 141 -5.00 3.99 9.67
C VAL A 141 -3.95 3.66 8.61
N VAL A 142 -4.07 2.53 7.93
CA VAL A 142 -3.14 2.06 6.89
C VAL A 142 -3.73 2.30 5.51
N TRP A 143 -3.04 3.08 4.70
CA TRP A 143 -3.47 3.51 3.37
C TRP A 143 -2.46 3.07 2.33
N ASN A 144 -2.90 2.40 1.27
CA ASN A 144 -2.05 2.08 0.13
C ASN A 144 -1.95 3.24 -0.85
N THR A 145 -0.80 3.34 -1.52
CA THR A 145 -0.61 4.29 -2.61
C THR A 145 -1.00 3.67 -3.95
N THR A 146 -1.94 4.29 -4.65
CA THR A 146 -2.32 3.91 -6.01
C THR A 146 -1.60 4.80 -7.03
N GLN A 147 -0.78 4.17 -7.87
CA GLN A 147 -0.01 4.84 -8.93
C GLN A 147 -0.84 4.91 -10.23
N CYS A 148 -1.65 5.95 -10.41
CA CYS A 148 -2.63 6.01 -11.52
C CYS A 148 -2.03 6.08 -12.93
N TYR A 149 -0.70 6.16 -13.08
CA TYR A 149 -0.03 5.99 -14.37
C TYR A 149 0.06 4.53 -14.83
N LEU A 150 -0.16 3.56 -13.93
CA LEU A 150 -0.11 2.13 -14.25
C LEU A 150 -1.48 1.62 -14.71
N LYS A 151 -1.47 0.80 -15.77
CA LYS A 151 -2.67 0.22 -16.39
C LYS A 151 -3.51 -0.64 -15.42
N LYS A 152 -2.88 -1.30 -14.45
CA LYS A 152 -3.54 -2.20 -13.48
C LYS A 152 -3.97 -1.52 -12.17
N SER A 153 -3.64 -0.25 -11.97
CA SER A 153 -3.84 0.37 -10.65
C SER A 153 -5.30 0.53 -10.25
N PHE A 154 -6.21 0.73 -11.21
CA PHE A 154 -7.63 0.82 -10.89
C PHE A 154 -8.20 -0.53 -10.42
N GLU A 155 -7.88 -1.61 -11.12
CA GLU A 155 -8.26 -2.98 -10.74
C GLU A 155 -7.71 -3.34 -9.35
N ALA A 156 -6.44 -3.04 -9.09
CA ALA A 156 -5.82 -3.28 -7.79
C ALA A 156 -6.52 -2.52 -6.66
N LEU A 157 -6.84 -1.24 -6.86
CA LEU A 157 -7.58 -0.44 -5.88
C LEU A 157 -9.00 -0.99 -5.63
N GLN A 158 -9.69 -1.45 -6.67
CA GLN A 158 -11.00 -2.08 -6.51
C GLN A 158 -10.90 -3.36 -5.68
N TRP A 159 -9.87 -4.18 -5.92
CA TRP A 159 -9.62 -5.38 -5.13
C TRP A 159 -9.34 -5.04 -3.66
N GLU A 160 -8.48 -4.06 -3.37
CA GLU A 160 -8.19 -3.62 -2.00
C GLU A 160 -9.44 -3.12 -1.28
N PHE A 161 -10.25 -2.31 -1.95
CA PHE A 161 -11.51 -1.80 -1.41
C PHE A 161 -12.49 -2.94 -1.10
N ASN A 162 -12.68 -3.86 -2.05
CA ASN A 162 -13.58 -5.01 -1.86
C ASN A 162 -13.07 -5.92 -0.73
N PHE A 163 -11.75 -6.08 -0.60
CA PHE A 163 -11.15 -6.81 0.51
C PHE A 163 -11.44 -6.10 1.85
N ALA A 164 -11.28 -4.78 1.92
CA ALA A 164 -11.61 -4.01 3.11
C ALA A 164 -13.10 -4.13 3.47
N GLU A 165 -13.99 -4.06 2.47
CA GLU A 165 -15.43 -4.25 2.67
C GLU A 165 -15.76 -5.64 3.21
N LYS A 166 -15.24 -6.69 2.56
CA LYS A 166 -15.41 -8.10 2.96
C LYS A 166 -14.98 -8.34 4.41
N ASN A 167 -13.96 -7.63 4.88
CA ASN A 167 -13.38 -7.79 6.21
C ASN A 167 -13.88 -6.75 7.24
N ASN A 168 -14.89 -5.94 6.88
CA ASN A 168 -15.45 -4.88 7.72
C ASN A 168 -14.36 -3.92 8.24
N LEU A 169 -13.51 -3.43 7.33
CA LEU A 169 -12.45 -2.48 7.63
C LEU A 169 -12.82 -1.06 7.17
N HIS A 170 -12.24 -0.08 7.84
CA HIS A 170 -12.16 1.29 7.33
C HIS A 170 -11.10 1.33 6.22
N TYR A 171 -11.38 2.05 5.13
CA TYR A 171 -10.53 2.08 3.94
C TYR A 171 -9.88 3.44 3.72
N GLY A 172 -8.61 3.41 3.32
CA GLY A 172 -7.78 4.56 3.07
C GLY A 172 -6.95 4.38 1.80
N ALA A 173 -6.90 5.39 0.94
CA ALA A 173 -6.09 5.35 -0.27
C ALA A 173 -5.34 6.67 -0.52
N ASN A 174 -4.12 6.57 -1.06
CA ASN A 174 -3.34 7.72 -1.50
C ASN A 174 -3.18 7.67 -3.03
N LEU A 175 -3.94 8.50 -3.75
CA LEU A 175 -3.90 8.52 -5.22
C LEU A 175 -2.78 9.45 -5.70
N LYS A 176 -1.72 8.87 -6.29
CA LYS A 176 -0.63 9.64 -6.89
C LYS A 176 -0.82 9.82 -8.38
N PHE A 177 -0.88 11.07 -8.82
CA PHE A 177 -0.80 11.44 -10.23
C PHE A 177 0.67 11.60 -10.65
N PHE A 178 1.04 11.00 -11.77
CA PHE A 178 2.35 11.20 -12.40
C PHE A 178 2.15 11.38 -13.91
N SER A 179 2.89 12.31 -14.52
CA SER A 179 2.75 12.64 -15.94
C SER A 179 3.87 11.99 -16.75
N THR A 180 3.53 11.48 -17.94
CA THR A 180 4.48 10.92 -18.92
C THR A 180 5.31 12.00 -19.64
N ASP A 181 4.89 13.27 -19.59
CA ASP A 181 5.33 14.26 -20.60
C ASP A 181 6.48 15.16 -20.13
N ASN A 182 6.76 15.20 -18.82
CA ASN A 182 7.90 15.93 -18.27
C ASN A 182 8.78 14.99 -17.45
N LEU A 183 10.10 15.01 -17.72
CA LEU A 183 11.12 14.27 -16.93
C LEU A 183 11.05 14.55 -15.42
N VAL A 184 10.49 15.70 -15.03
CA VAL A 184 10.30 16.14 -13.63
C VAL A 184 9.02 15.55 -12.98
N GLY A 185 8.12 14.96 -13.77
CA GLY A 185 6.84 14.41 -13.32
C GLY A 185 6.57 12.95 -13.73
N LYS A 186 7.48 12.33 -14.50
CA LYS A 186 7.53 10.88 -14.67
C LYS A 186 7.76 10.33 -13.27
N GLY A 187 6.77 9.67 -12.68
CA GLY A 187 6.89 9.07 -11.36
C GLY A 187 8.22 8.32 -11.26
N ALA A 188 8.82 8.30 -10.06
CA ALA A 188 10.21 7.91 -9.84
C ALA A 188 10.65 6.59 -10.51
N TYR A 189 9.68 5.74 -10.88
CA TYR A 189 9.88 4.41 -11.45
C TYR A 189 9.47 4.29 -12.93
N MET A 190 8.73 5.23 -13.53
CA MET A 190 8.14 5.09 -14.88
C MET A 190 9.15 4.73 -15.97
N VAL A 191 10.31 5.41 -16.00
CA VAL A 191 11.38 5.15 -16.98
C VAL A 191 12.00 3.77 -16.76
N ALA A 192 12.18 3.37 -15.49
CA ALA A 192 12.71 2.06 -15.16
C ALA A 192 11.75 0.94 -15.60
N GLU A 193 10.44 1.11 -15.35
CA GLU A 193 9.38 0.18 -15.73
C GLU A 193 9.29 0.00 -17.26
N GLU A 194 9.37 1.10 -18.02
CA GLU A 194 9.39 1.05 -19.49
C GLU A 194 10.63 0.30 -20.02
N ASN A 195 11.80 0.56 -19.44
CA ASN A 195 13.04 -0.09 -19.83
C ASN A 195 13.05 -1.58 -19.46
N GLU A 196 12.55 -1.94 -18.28
CA GLU A 196 12.44 -3.32 -17.83
C GLU A 196 11.49 -4.11 -18.74
N ALA A 197 10.31 -3.56 -19.04
CA ALA A 197 9.33 -4.17 -19.93
C ALA A 197 9.93 -4.43 -21.33
N LYS A 198 10.62 -3.42 -21.91
CA LYS A 198 11.31 -3.58 -23.20
C LYS A 198 12.40 -4.65 -23.16
N THR A 199 13.19 -4.68 -22.10
CA THR A 199 14.30 -5.64 -21.94
C THR A 199 13.80 -7.08 -21.82
N GLN A 200 12.67 -7.28 -21.12
CA GLN A 200 12.07 -8.60 -20.91
C GLN A 200 11.09 -9.03 -22.02
N GLY A 201 10.79 -8.14 -22.99
CA GLY A 201 9.77 -8.39 -24.01
C GLY A 201 8.34 -8.39 -23.47
N ASN A 202 8.11 -7.79 -22.30
CA ASN A 202 6.80 -7.71 -21.65
C ASN A 202 6.03 -6.45 -22.10
N PRO A 203 4.68 -6.47 -22.05
CA PRO A 203 3.88 -5.27 -22.27
C PRO A 203 4.23 -4.18 -21.26
N CYS A 204 4.34 -2.93 -21.72
CA CYS A 204 4.61 -1.80 -20.85
C CYS A 204 3.47 -1.62 -19.83
N PRO A 205 3.76 -1.57 -18.51
CA PRO A 205 2.73 -1.45 -17.48
C PRO A 205 2.17 -0.02 -17.35
N VAL A 206 2.83 0.96 -17.96
CA VAL A 206 2.44 2.38 -17.96
C VAL A 206 1.38 2.64 -19.02
N HIS A 207 0.46 3.56 -18.74
CA HIS A 207 -0.52 4.06 -19.71
C HIS A 207 0.13 4.74 -20.92
N ASP A 208 -0.52 4.61 -22.07
CA ASP A 208 -0.02 5.19 -23.32
C ASP A 208 -0.38 6.69 -23.37
N GLY A 209 0.57 7.53 -22.93
CA GLY A 209 0.45 8.99 -22.94
C GLY A 209 -0.32 9.59 -21.77
N ILE A 210 -0.18 10.91 -21.61
CA ILE A 210 -0.66 11.65 -20.44
C ILE A 210 -2.19 11.61 -20.29
N GLN A 211 -2.92 11.65 -21.39
CA GLN A 211 -4.39 11.69 -21.35
C GLN A 211 -4.96 10.39 -20.78
N ALA A 212 -4.33 9.24 -21.07
CA ALA A 212 -4.72 7.97 -20.51
C ALA A 212 -4.48 7.94 -18.98
N THR A 213 -3.37 8.50 -18.51
CA THR A 213 -3.11 8.67 -17.07
C THR A 213 -4.11 9.63 -16.40
N HIS A 214 -4.46 10.75 -17.04
CA HIS A 214 -5.51 11.64 -16.54
C HIS A 214 -6.85 10.94 -16.41
N ASN A 215 -7.25 10.19 -17.45
CA ASN A 215 -8.50 9.45 -17.45
C ASN A 215 -8.52 8.41 -16.32
N SER A 216 -7.42 7.69 -16.13
CA SER A 216 -7.26 6.71 -15.03
C SER A 216 -7.36 7.37 -13.65
N TYR A 217 -6.63 8.46 -13.43
CA TYR A 217 -6.64 9.20 -12.17
C TYR A 217 -8.03 9.76 -11.83
N ASN A 218 -8.64 10.47 -12.77
CA ASN A 218 -9.95 11.09 -12.57
C ASN A 218 -11.03 10.02 -12.38
N SER A 219 -11.00 8.91 -13.14
CA SER A 219 -11.95 7.81 -12.98
C SER A 219 -11.82 7.12 -11.63
N THR A 220 -10.59 6.93 -11.16
CA THR A 220 -10.30 6.35 -9.83
C THR A 220 -10.83 7.25 -8.71
N ALA A 221 -10.54 8.55 -8.78
CA ALA A 221 -11.05 9.53 -7.82
C ALA A 221 -12.59 9.57 -7.78
N ASN A 222 -13.22 9.61 -8.96
CA ASN A 222 -14.67 9.61 -9.08
C ASN A 222 -15.31 8.35 -8.50
N TRP A 223 -14.69 7.20 -8.72
CA TRP A 223 -15.15 5.94 -8.16
C TRP A 223 -15.10 5.93 -6.64
N LEU A 224 -14.01 6.43 -6.02
CA LEU A 224 -13.91 6.55 -4.56
C LEU A 224 -14.93 7.54 -3.98
N LEU A 225 -15.16 8.69 -4.64
CA LEU A 225 -16.20 9.65 -4.24
C LEU A 225 -17.59 9.00 -4.25
N GLN A 226 -17.90 8.22 -5.30
CA GLN A 226 -19.15 7.45 -5.35
C GLN A 226 -19.22 6.44 -4.19
N LYS A 227 -18.14 5.71 -3.90
CA LYS A 227 -18.11 4.78 -2.77
C LYS A 227 -18.31 5.46 -1.42
N ILE A 228 -17.76 6.65 -1.19
CA ILE A 228 -18.03 7.45 0.02
C ILE A 228 -19.51 7.76 0.13
N ARG A 229 -20.11 8.29 -0.94
CA ARG A 229 -21.54 8.64 -0.98
C ARG A 229 -22.42 7.43 -0.70
N ASP A 230 -22.15 6.31 -1.37
CA ASP A 230 -22.97 5.10 -1.28
C ASP A 230 -22.83 4.39 0.09
N ASN A 231 -21.73 4.63 0.81
CA ASN A 231 -21.46 4.07 2.14
C ASN A 231 -21.71 5.04 3.31
N SER A 232 -22.28 6.23 3.07
CA SER A 232 -22.43 7.28 4.09
C SER A 232 -23.17 6.82 5.35
N ASN A 233 -24.05 5.83 5.23
CA ASN A 233 -24.91 5.33 6.31
C ASN A 233 -24.36 4.07 7.00
N GLN A 234 -23.23 3.54 6.56
CA GLN A 234 -22.70 2.26 7.03
C GLN A 234 -21.68 2.38 8.16
N GLY A 235 -21.38 3.61 8.62
CA GLY A 235 -20.41 3.89 9.68
C GLY A 235 -18.95 3.59 9.32
N ARG A 236 -18.68 2.98 8.15
CA ARG A 236 -17.35 2.69 7.64
C ARG A 236 -16.75 3.94 7.02
N GLN A 237 -15.53 4.25 7.44
CA GLN A 237 -14.80 5.37 6.92
C GLN A 237 -14.12 4.98 5.60
N ILE A 238 -14.36 5.79 4.58
CA ILE A 238 -13.62 5.74 3.33
C ILE A 238 -12.94 7.10 3.20
N ARG A 239 -11.61 7.11 3.24
CA ARG A 239 -10.80 8.32 3.11
C ARG A 239 -9.82 8.14 1.97
N PHE A 240 -9.51 9.23 1.27
CA PHE A 240 -8.41 9.23 0.34
C PHE A 240 -7.79 10.62 0.17
N VAL A 241 -6.54 10.65 -0.30
CA VAL A 241 -5.83 11.87 -0.68
C VAL A 241 -5.63 11.89 -2.20
N LEU A 242 -5.88 13.06 -2.78
CA LEU A 242 -5.54 13.37 -4.17
C LEU A 242 -4.17 14.05 -4.21
N ALA A 243 -3.11 13.26 -4.37
CA ALA A 243 -1.76 13.78 -4.51
C ALA A 243 -1.49 14.15 -5.98
N SER A 244 -1.83 15.40 -6.33
CA SER A 244 -1.60 15.97 -7.66
C SER A 244 -1.28 17.46 -7.58
N HIS A 245 -0.37 17.92 -8.44
CA HIS A 245 -0.16 19.35 -8.71
C HIS A 245 -0.92 19.82 -9.97
N ASN A 246 -1.70 18.95 -10.60
CA ASN A 246 -2.49 19.32 -11.78
C ASN A 246 -3.76 20.07 -11.36
N GLN A 247 -3.84 21.35 -11.72
CA GLN A 247 -4.95 22.22 -11.35
C GLN A 247 -6.30 21.73 -11.87
N ASP A 248 -6.36 21.16 -13.07
CA ASP A 248 -7.63 20.70 -13.66
C ASP A 248 -8.15 19.44 -12.97
N SER A 249 -7.28 18.51 -12.60
CA SER A 249 -7.65 17.36 -11.75
C SER A 249 -8.15 17.80 -10.38
N ILE A 250 -7.54 18.85 -9.79
CA ILE A 250 -8.02 19.41 -8.52
C ILE A 250 -9.41 20.04 -8.68
N LYS A 251 -9.61 20.87 -9.71
CA LYS A 251 -10.92 21.50 -9.99
C LYS A 251 -12.02 20.45 -10.17
N GLN A 252 -11.77 19.44 -10.99
CA GLN A 252 -12.74 18.36 -11.25
C GLN A 252 -13.12 17.59 -9.98
N ALA A 253 -12.21 17.44 -9.03
CA ALA A 253 -12.48 16.75 -7.77
C ALA A 253 -13.29 17.62 -6.78
N VAL A 254 -13.10 18.94 -6.81
CA VAL A 254 -13.80 19.90 -5.92
C VAL A 254 -15.23 20.20 -6.40
N GLU A 255 -15.48 20.14 -7.71
CA GLU A 255 -16.79 20.47 -8.30
C GLU A 255 -17.85 19.35 -8.16
N ARG A 256 -17.56 18.27 -7.43
CA ARG A 256 -18.42 17.07 -7.31
C ARG A 256 -18.91 16.83 -5.89
#